data_AF-A0A4D9DLK6-F1
#
_entry.id   AF-A0A4D9DLK6-F1
#
_cell.length_a   1.000
_cell.length_b   1.000
_cell.length_c   1.000
_cell.angle_alpha   90.00
_cell.angle_beta   90.00
_cell.angle_gamma   90.00
#
_symmetry.space_group_name_H-M   'P 1'
#
loop_
_entity.id
_entity.type
_entity.pdbx_description
1 polymer ?
#
loop_
_entity_poly.entity_id
_entity_poly.type
_entity_poly.pdbx_seq_one_letter_code
_entity_poly.pdbx_strand_id
1 'polypeptide(L)'
;MWPLASRSGLGKPDSTSRCWPEPPSATSTSPATPPSGTLLLLSPWIRNGGSEGHVQRLTKLRNQGRLRYQSLVFFSLVYQAPFDAEAALYQAHCKHLKPRWTDFPTRILDVGFLGRWWVLNSKMKDSDINEEEFKYLPEHLRTISSRNLHSAANEKLFDEKYKPVILTEEQIERAEKEEQQQQQPLQGALNQ
;
A
#
# COMPACT_ATOMS: atom_id res chain seq x y z
N MET A 1 19.28 -36.40 -48.75
CA MET A 1 19.79 -35.26 -49.54
C MET A 1 19.41 -33.98 -48.82
N TRP A 2 20.39 -33.29 -48.25
CA TRP A 2 20.26 -31.95 -47.68
C TRP A 2 20.64 -30.93 -48.76
N PRO A 3 20.02 -29.75 -48.83
CA PRO A 3 20.68 -28.57 -49.35
C PRO A 3 21.25 -27.73 -48.20
N LEU A 4 22.57 -27.52 -48.24
CA LEU A 4 23.23 -26.44 -47.55
C LEU A 4 22.74 -25.10 -48.13
N ALA A 5 22.19 -24.23 -47.27
CA ALA A 5 22.13 -22.80 -47.53
C ALA A 5 22.87 -22.08 -46.42
N SER A 6 24.09 -21.66 -46.75
CA SER A 6 24.91 -20.74 -45.96
C SER A 6 24.17 -19.40 -45.82
N ARG A 7 23.90 -18.98 -44.59
CA ARG A 7 23.67 -17.58 -44.24
C ARG A 7 24.72 -17.15 -43.23
N SER A 8 25.83 -16.70 -43.77
CA SER A 8 26.70 -15.70 -43.16
C SER A 8 25.87 -14.47 -42.83
N GLY A 9 25.69 -14.21 -41.54
CA GLY A 9 24.98 -13.05 -41.02
C GLY A 9 25.16 -12.96 -39.51
N LEU A 10 26.40 -12.70 -39.08
CA LEU A 10 26.67 -12.19 -37.73
C LEU A 10 25.99 -10.81 -37.61
N GLY A 11 24.73 -10.81 -37.22
CA GLY A 11 24.11 -9.66 -36.58
C GLY A 11 24.70 -9.57 -35.18
N LYS A 12 25.51 -8.54 -34.92
CA LYS A 12 25.89 -8.16 -33.56
C LYS A 12 24.58 -7.99 -32.77
N PRO A 13 24.38 -8.68 -31.63
CA PRO A 13 23.33 -8.26 -30.71
C PRO A 13 23.72 -6.87 -30.20
N ASP A 14 22.92 -5.87 -30.52
CA ASP A 14 23.02 -4.53 -29.94
C ASP A 14 23.11 -4.65 -28.42
N SER A 15 24.16 -4.06 -27.85
CA SER A 15 24.58 -4.27 -26.46
C SER A 15 23.77 -3.47 -25.44
N THR A 16 22.50 -3.22 -25.69
CA THR A 16 21.69 -2.31 -24.88
C THR A 16 20.25 -2.77 -24.81
N SER A 17 19.98 -3.74 -23.92
CA SER A 17 18.71 -3.90 -23.18
C SER A 17 18.50 -5.34 -22.71
N ARG A 18 19.42 -5.81 -21.86
CA ARG A 18 19.06 -6.83 -20.88
C ARG A 18 19.65 -6.44 -19.54
N CYS A 19 19.22 -5.28 -19.05
CA CYS A 19 19.33 -4.96 -17.64
C CYS A 19 18.47 -5.96 -16.89
N TRP A 20 19.06 -7.07 -16.48
CA TRP A 20 18.62 -7.71 -15.25
C TRP A 20 18.53 -6.60 -14.21
N PRO A 21 17.40 -6.43 -13.49
CA PRO A 21 17.34 -5.43 -12.44
C PRO A 21 18.48 -5.74 -11.48
N GLU A 22 19.44 -4.81 -11.40
CA GLU A 22 20.57 -4.98 -10.50
C GLU A 22 20.03 -5.20 -9.09
N PRO A 23 20.64 -6.11 -8.31
CA PRO A 23 20.31 -6.21 -6.90
C PRO A 23 20.50 -4.82 -6.28
N PRO A 24 19.56 -4.36 -5.44
CA PRO A 24 19.53 -2.97 -4.97
C PRO A 24 20.84 -2.67 -4.23
N SER A 25 21.78 -2.00 -4.89
CA SER A 25 23.06 -1.61 -4.30
C SER A 25 22.85 -0.43 -3.35
N ALA A 26 23.83 -0.19 -2.48
CA ALA A 26 23.74 0.77 -1.38
C ALA A 26 23.42 2.22 -1.80
N THR A 27 23.44 2.55 -3.10
CA THR A 27 23.37 3.93 -3.60
C THR A 27 22.07 4.23 -4.37
N SER A 28 21.36 3.25 -4.95
CA SER A 28 20.18 3.55 -5.80
C SER A 28 18.83 3.33 -5.11
N THR A 29 18.74 2.44 -4.13
CA THR A 29 17.53 2.27 -3.28
C THR A 29 17.95 1.63 -1.97
N SER A 30 18.72 2.37 -1.17
CA SER A 30 19.16 1.88 0.13
C SER A 30 17.93 1.64 1.01
N PRO A 31 17.78 0.45 1.64
CA PRO A 31 16.80 0.23 2.71
C PRO A 31 17.10 1.13 3.91
N ALA A 32 18.30 1.71 3.93
CA ALA A 32 18.75 2.69 4.89
C ALA A 32 17.89 3.95 4.91
N THR A 33 17.19 4.31 3.83
CA THR A 33 16.18 5.38 3.88
C THR A 33 14.81 4.74 3.72
N PRO A 34 14.19 4.24 4.82
CA PRO A 34 12.81 3.79 4.75
C PRO A 34 11.94 4.94 4.19
N PRO A 35 10.79 4.64 3.56
CA PRO A 35 9.83 5.62 3.04
C PRO A 35 9.12 6.38 4.17
N SER A 36 9.87 6.82 5.17
CA SER A 36 9.43 7.71 6.25
C SER A 36 8.80 8.97 5.68
N GLY A 37 9.23 9.46 4.51
CA GLY A 37 8.63 10.62 3.86
C GLY A 37 7.11 10.49 3.69
N THR A 38 6.64 9.38 3.12
CA THR A 38 5.20 9.13 2.95
C THR A 38 4.48 9.02 4.29
N LEU A 39 5.07 8.32 5.27
CA LEU A 39 4.49 8.21 6.62
C LEU A 39 4.49 9.52 7.42
N LEU A 40 5.40 10.45 7.13
CA LEU A 40 5.49 11.76 7.77
C LEU A 40 4.47 12.75 7.21
N LEU A 41 4.00 12.53 5.98
CA LEU A 41 2.89 13.29 5.38
C LEU A 41 1.54 12.91 6.00
N LEU A 42 1.42 11.69 6.51
CA LEU A 42 0.21 11.20 7.16
C LEU A 42 0.13 11.70 8.61
N SER A 43 -1.08 12.07 9.03
CA SER A 43 -1.31 12.38 10.44
C SER A 43 -1.21 11.10 11.29
N PRO A 44 -0.88 11.20 12.59
CA PRO A 44 -0.81 10.04 13.46
C PRO A 44 -2.12 9.24 13.57
N TRP A 45 -3.26 9.88 13.29
CA TRP A 45 -4.58 9.25 13.43
C TRP A 45 -4.86 8.26 12.30
N ILE A 46 -4.54 8.62 11.06
CA ILE A 46 -4.87 7.83 9.86
C ILE A 46 -3.80 6.80 9.48
N ARG A 47 -2.65 6.79 10.16
CA ARG A 47 -1.52 5.96 9.77
C ARG A 47 -1.64 4.54 10.33
N ASN A 48 -1.24 3.56 9.52
CA ASN A 48 -1.16 2.17 9.96
C ASN A 48 -0.05 1.96 11.00
N GLY A 49 -0.42 1.49 12.20
CA GLY A 49 0.52 1.25 13.30
C GLY A 49 1.58 0.18 13.00
N GLY A 50 1.26 -0.82 12.17
CA GLY A 50 2.20 -1.87 11.76
C GLY A 50 3.28 -1.36 10.82
N SER A 51 2.91 -0.50 9.87
CA SER A 51 3.84 0.19 8.95
C SER A 51 4.72 1.16 9.72
N GLU A 52 4.11 2.00 10.57
CA GLU A 52 4.83 2.95 11.43
C GLU A 52 5.85 2.25 12.33
N GLY A 53 5.42 1.24 13.10
CA GLY A 53 6.30 0.53 14.02
C GLY A 53 7.48 -0.14 13.31
N HIS A 54 7.27 -0.64 12.08
CA HIS A 54 8.36 -1.20 11.29
C HIS A 54 9.36 -0.14 10.82
N VAL A 55 8.88 0.98 10.26
CA VAL A 55 9.75 2.07 9.79
C VAL A 55 10.49 2.73 10.95
N GLN A 56 9.83 2.93 12.09
CA GLN A 56 10.46 3.41 13.32
C GLN A 56 11.54 2.44 13.82
N ARG A 57 11.27 1.13 13.80
CA ARG A 57 12.29 0.11 14.17
C ARG A 57 13.50 0.18 13.25
N LEU A 58 13.31 0.26 11.93
CA LEU A 58 14.40 0.38 10.96
C LEU A 58 15.21 1.66 11.20
N THR A 59 14.53 2.79 11.38
CA THR A 59 15.16 4.09 11.67
C THR A 59 15.96 4.04 12.97
N LYS A 60 15.41 3.42 14.03
CA LYS A 60 16.09 3.23 15.31
C LYS A 60 17.35 2.39 15.16
N LEU A 61 17.29 1.26 14.46
CA LEU A 61 18.44 0.39 14.23
C LEU A 61 19.52 1.07 13.39
N ARG A 62 19.12 1.88 12.41
CA ARG A 62 20.04 2.70 11.61
C ARG A 62 20.75 3.74 12.48
N ASN A 63 20.00 4.49 13.28
CA ASN A 63 20.57 5.51 14.18
C ASN A 63 21.52 4.90 15.24
N GLN A 64 21.33 3.62 15.56
CA GLN A 64 22.23 2.85 16.44
C GLN A 64 23.43 2.22 15.72
N GLY A 65 23.56 2.37 14.39
CA GLY A 65 24.62 1.71 13.59
C GLY A 65 24.49 0.18 13.52
N ARG A 66 23.33 -0.35 13.91
CA ARG A 66 23.04 -1.78 14.01
C ARG A 66 22.33 -2.35 12.79
N LEU A 67 21.90 -1.50 11.86
CA LEU A 67 21.30 -1.93 10.61
C LEU A 67 22.40 -2.28 9.61
N ARG A 68 22.44 -3.53 9.16
CA ARG A 68 23.45 -4.01 8.21
C ARG A 68 22.80 -4.46 6.92
N TYR A 69 23.55 -4.22 5.84
CA TYR A 69 23.19 -4.56 4.48
C TYR A 69 24.21 -5.54 3.93
N GLN A 70 23.74 -6.61 3.29
CA GLN A 70 24.58 -7.54 2.54
C GLN A 70 24.00 -7.70 1.14
N SER A 71 24.72 -7.24 0.12
CA SER A 71 24.41 -7.59 -1.26
C SER A 71 24.86 -9.03 -1.50
N LEU A 72 23.98 -9.83 -2.05
CA LEU A 72 24.31 -11.10 -2.67
C LEU A 72 24.04 -10.95 -4.18
N VAL A 73 24.41 -11.95 -4.97
CA VAL A 73 24.39 -11.83 -6.44
C VAL A 73 23.00 -11.51 -6.98
N PHE A 74 21.96 -12.23 -6.51
CA PHE A 74 20.59 -12.08 -7.02
C PHE A 74 19.63 -11.38 -6.06
N PHE A 75 20.00 -11.27 -4.79
CA PHE A 75 19.17 -10.68 -3.75
C PHE A 75 20.05 -9.93 -2.76
N SER A 76 19.42 -9.07 -1.97
CA SER A 76 20.06 -8.30 -0.93
C SER A 76 19.38 -8.58 0.40
N LEU A 77 20.13 -8.56 1.49
CA LEU A 77 19.61 -8.81 2.83
C LEU A 77 19.83 -7.58 3.71
N VAL A 78 18.82 -7.27 4.51
CA VAL A 78 18.91 -6.33 5.62
C VAL A 78 18.71 -7.10 6.89
N TYR A 79 19.64 -6.95 7.82
CA TYR A 79 19.61 -7.67 9.09
C TYR A 79 20.07 -6.78 10.24
N GLN A 80 19.68 -7.19 11.44
CA GLN A 80 20.05 -6.53 12.69
C GLN A 80 21.35 -7.10 13.25
N ALA A 81 22.36 -6.24 13.40
CA ALA A 81 23.57 -6.54 14.15
C ALA A 81 23.37 -6.37 15.67
N PRO A 82 24.04 -7.18 16.51
CA PRO A 82 23.94 -7.05 17.95
C PRO A 82 24.52 -5.72 18.45
N PHE A 83 25.63 -5.26 17.86
CA PHE A 83 26.36 -4.05 18.21
C PHE A 83 26.59 -3.16 16.98
N ASP A 84 26.94 -1.90 17.25
CA ASP A 84 27.43 -0.95 16.25
C ASP A 84 28.78 -1.41 15.66
N ALA A 85 29.12 -0.96 14.45
CA ALA A 85 30.40 -1.21 13.79
C ALA A 85 31.58 -0.65 14.60
N GLU A 86 31.38 0.53 15.15
CA GLU A 86 32.41 1.29 15.86
C GLU A 86 32.45 0.96 17.37
N ALA A 87 31.63 0.01 17.82
CA ALA A 87 31.57 -0.36 19.24
C ALA A 87 32.84 -1.09 19.69
N ALA A 88 33.75 -0.39 20.37
CA ALA A 88 34.96 -0.94 21.00
C ALA A 88 34.69 -1.74 22.29
N LEU A 89 33.52 -2.39 22.41
CA LEU A 89 33.19 -3.22 23.56
C LEU A 89 33.79 -4.62 23.41
N TYR A 90 34.29 -5.18 24.52
CA TYR A 90 34.77 -6.57 24.55
C TYR A 90 33.71 -7.56 24.04
N GLN A 91 32.45 -7.33 24.39
CA GLN A 91 31.32 -8.15 23.96
C GLN A 91 31.13 -8.16 22.43
N ALA A 92 31.46 -7.07 21.75
CA ALA A 92 31.37 -6.98 20.29
C ALA A 92 32.53 -7.69 19.57
N HIS A 93 33.72 -7.71 20.19
CA HIS A 93 34.94 -8.27 19.60
C HIS A 93 35.12 -9.77 19.88
N CYS A 94 34.63 -10.25 21.02
CA CYS A 94 34.80 -11.64 21.44
C CYS A 94 34.11 -12.62 20.47
N LYS A 95 34.88 -13.53 19.87
CA LYS A 95 34.40 -14.53 18.89
C LYS A 95 33.37 -15.49 19.48
N HIS A 96 33.48 -15.82 20.77
CA HIS A 96 32.59 -16.77 21.44
C HIS A 96 31.22 -16.18 21.78
N LEU A 97 31.10 -14.85 21.87
CA LEU A 97 29.84 -14.15 22.12
C LEU A 97 29.12 -13.76 20.82
N LYS A 98 29.73 -14.00 19.66
CA LYS A 98 29.08 -13.73 18.38
C LYS A 98 27.88 -14.65 18.19
N PRO A 99 26.79 -14.13 17.59
CA PRO A 99 25.61 -14.92 17.34
C PRO A 99 25.93 -16.12 16.45
N ARG A 100 25.28 -17.25 16.74
CA ARG A 100 25.43 -18.45 15.95
C ARG A 100 24.72 -18.28 14.61
N TRP A 101 25.19 -19.00 13.60
CA TRP A 101 24.53 -19.04 12.28
C TRP A 101 23.09 -19.55 12.37
N THR A 102 22.76 -20.38 13.37
CA THR A 102 21.40 -20.84 13.66
C THR A 102 20.44 -19.71 14.03
N ASP A 103 20.96 -18.63 14.62
CA ASP A 103 20.16 -17.50 15.11
C ASP A 103 20.09 -16.37 14.06
N PHE A 104 20.76 -16.54 12.92
CA PHE A 104 20.79 -15.54 11.86
C PHE A 104 19.41 -15.29 11.23
N PRO A 105 18.57 -16.31 10.93
CA PRO A 105 17.27 -16.09 10.29
C PRO A 105 16.34 -15.18 11.10
N THR A 106 16.41 -15.21 12.43
CA THR A 106 15.56 -14.38 13.31
C THR A 106 15.95 -12.90 13.30
N ARG A 107 17.15 -12.58 12.79
CA ARG A 107 17.70 -11.22 12.72
C ARG A 107 17.50 -10.56 11.36
N ILE A 108 17.01 -11.31 10.37
CA ILE A 108 16.69 -10.78 9.05
C ILE A 108 15.46 -9.88 9.20
N LEU A 109 15.57 -8.67 8.65
CA LEU A 109 14.51 -7.65 8.71
C LEU A 109 13.80 -7.51 7.37
N ASP A 110 14.56 -7.61 6.27
CA ASP A 110 14.03 -7.48 4.91
C ASP A 110 14.92 -8.18 3.88
N VAL A 111 14.30 -8.55 2.76
CA VAL A 111 14.92 -9.15 1.59
C VAL A 111 14.65 -8.25 0.38
N GLY A 112 15.74 -7.77 -0.21
CA GLY A 112 15.73 -7.06 -1.48
C GLY A 112 15.83 -8.05 -2.62
N PHE A 113 14.87 -8.05 -3.54
CA PHE A 113 14.91 -8.90 -4.73
C PHE A 113 14.27 -8.16 -5.89
N LEU A 114 14.90 -8.17 -7.07
CA LEU A 114 14.48 -7.40 -8.26
C LEU A 114 14.32 -5.90 -7.99
N GLY A 115 15.29 -5.29 -7.30
CA GLY A 115 15.30 -3.85 -7.01
C GLY A 115 14.24 -3.36 -6.01
N ARG A 116 13.52 -4.26 -5.33
CA ARG A 116 12.50 -3.91 -4.34
C ARG A 116 12.72 -4.62 -3.00
N TRP A 117 12.39 -3.93 -1.92
CA TRP A 117 12.40 -4.45 -0.55
C TRP A 117 11.06 -5.11 -0.23
N TRP A 118 11.02 -6.43 -0.09
CA TRP A 118 9.76 -7.18 -0.08
C TRP A 118 8.93 -6.96 1.18
N VAL A 119 9.57 -6.99 2.36
CA VAL A 119 8.88 -6.83 3.65
C VAL A 119 8.45 -5.38 3.82
N LEU A 120 9.34 -4.43 3.55
CA LEU A 120 9.03 -3.01 3.62
C LEU A 120 7.91 -2.63 2.65
N ASN A 121 7.97 -3.07 1.39
CA ASN A 121 6.92 -2.79 0.41
C ASN A 121 5.58 -3.40 0.82
N SER A 122 5.58 -4.63 1.34
CA SER A 122 4.36 -5.28 1.82
C SER A 122 3.74 -4.53 2.99
N LYS A 123 4.56 -4.03 3.93
CA LYS A 123 4.09 -3.24 5.07
C LYS A 123 3.67 -1.83 4.70
N MET A 124 4.21 -1.26 3.62
CA MET A 124 3.89 0.10 3.18
C MET A 124 2.67 0.18 2.24
N LYS A 125 2.15 -0.97 1.78
CA LYS A 125 1.05 -1.02 0.80
C LYS A 125 -0.20 -0.27 1.25
N ASP A 126 -0.63 -0.49 2.50
CA ASP A 126 -1.85 0.08 3.09
C ASP A 126 -1.49 0.96 4.30
N SER A 127 -0.46 1.80 4.13
CA SER A 127 0.14 2.58 5.22
C SER A 127 -0.73 3.75 5.74
N ASP A 128 -1.74 4.12 4.97
CA ASP A 128 -2.75 5.15 5.20
C ASP A 128 -4.08 4.58 5.71
N ILE A 129 -4.14 3.27 6.00
CA ILE A 129 -5.32 2.61 6.57
C ILE A 129 -5.03 2.24 8.02
N ASN A 130 -5.75 2.88 8.94
CA ASN A 130 -5.72 2.56 10.37
C ASN A 130 -6.92 1.69 10.78
N GLU A 131 -6.69 0.38 10.91
CA GLU A 131 -7.70 -0.60 11.32
C GLU A 131 -8.34 -0.30 12.69
N GLU A 132 -7.65 0.45 13.56
CA GLU A 132 -8.16 0.86 14.87
C GLU A 132 -9.40 1.78 14.75
N GLU A 133 -9.45 2.61 13.71
CA GLU A 133 -10.59 3.52 13.45
C GLU A 133 -11.87 2.75 13.17
N PHE A 134 -11.74 1.61 12.49
CA PHE A 134 -12.87 0.82 11.98
C PHE A 134 -13.31 -0.28 12.95
N LYS A 135 -12.73 -0.37 14.16
CA LYS A 135 -13.01 -1.42 15.14
C LYS A 135 -14.46 -1.53 15.57
N TYR A 136 -15.16 -0.41 15.62
CA TYR A 136 -16.53 -0.33 16.11
C TYR A 136 -17.58 -0.54 15.01
N LEU A 137 -17.16 -0.73 13.76
CA LEU A 137 -18.08 -0.98 12.66
C LEU A 137 -18.54 -2.45 12.65
N PRO A 138 -19.78 -2.72 12.23
CA PRO A 138 -20.23 -4.07 11.90
C PRO A 138 -19.34 -4.75 10.84
N GLU A 139 -19.18 -6.07 10.92
CA GLU A 139 -18.26 -6.85 10.06
C GLU A 139 -18.48 -6.60 8.56
N HIS A 140 -19.73 -6.54 8.12
CA HIS A 140 -20.08 -6.31 6.72
C HIS A 140 -19.64 -4.94 6.17
N LEU A 141 -19.36 -3.95 7.04
CA LEU A 141 -18.84 -2.64 6.66
C LEU A 141 -17.32 -2.54 6.74
N ARG A 142 -16.65 -3.52 7.35
CA ARG A 142 -15.19 -3.54 7.47
C ARG A 142 -14.51 -4.16 6.26
N THR A 143 -15.23 -5.00 5.52
CA THR A 143 -14.72 -5.66 4.33
C THR A 143 -14.85 -4.78 3.09
N ILE A 144 -13.72 -4.43 2.46
CA ILE A 144 -13.68 -3.67 1.21
C ILE A 144 -13.28 -4.62 0.07
N SER A 145 -14.10 -4.68 -0.98
CA SER A 145 -13.77 -5.42 -2.21
C SER A 145 -13.10 -4.51 -3.23
N SER A 146 -12.35 -5.09 -4.18
CA SER A 146 -11.74 -4.31 -5.29
C SER A 146 -12.78 -3.50 -6.07
N ARG A 147 -14.02 -3.99 -6.19
CA ARG A 147 -15.09 -3.26 -6.87
C ARG A 147 -15.46 -1.97 -6.12
N ASN A 148 -15.42 -1.98 -4.80
CA ASN A 148 -15.74 -0.81 -3.96
C ASN A 148 -14.69 0.30 -4.11
N LEU A 149 -13.48 -0.03 -4.57
CA LEU A 149 -12.41 0.94 -4.83
C LEU A 149 -12.53 1.62 -6.20
N HIS A 150 -13.50 1.23 -7.04
CA HIS A 150 -13.73 1.82 -8.35
C HIS A 150 -14.98 2.72 -8.34
N SER A 151 -14.82 4.00 -8.68
CA SER A 151 -15.89 5.01 -8.58
C SER A 151 -16.96 4.94 -9.67
N ALA A 152 -16.67 4.28 -10.80
CA ALA A 152 -17.53 4.32 -12.00
C ALA A 152 -19.00 3.94 -11.75
N ALA A 153 -19.26 2.95 -10.89
CA ALA A 153 -20.64 2.56 -10.55
C ALA A 153 -21.34 3.63 -9.68
N ASN A 154 -20.61 4.23 -8.73
CA ASN A 154 -21.14 5.27 -7.85
C ASN A 154 -21.47 6.55 -8.61
N GLU A 155 -20.61 6.94 -9.56
CA GLU A 155 -20.84 8.09 -10.44
C GLU A 155 -22.10 7.90 -11.29
N LYS A 156 -22.27 6.71 -11.89
CA LYS A 156 -23.49 6.39 -12.65
C LYS A 156 -24.74 6.46 -11.78
N LEU A 157 -24.72 5.89 -10.58
CA LEU A 157 -25.86 5.93 -9.65
C LEU A 157 -26.16 7.35 -9.18
N PHE A 158 -25.13 8.19 -9.02
CA PHE A 158 -25.29 9.60 -8.70
C PHE A 158 -26.03 10.35 -9.81
N ASP A 159 -25.71 10.09 -11.08
CA ASP A 159 -26.41 10.70 -12.22
C ASP A 159 -27.88 10.24 -12.31
N GLU A 160 -28.14 8.97 -11.99
CA GLU A 160 -29.50 8.40 -12.00
C GLU A 160 -30.45 9.09 -11.02
N LYS A 161 -29.93 9.63 -9.92
CA LYS A 161 -30.70 10.40 -8.93
C LYS A 161 -31.39 11.63 -9.54
N TYR A 162 -30.82 12.23 -10.59
CA TYR A 162 -31.36 13.42 -11.24
C TYR A 162 -32.37 13.12 -12.34
N LYS A 163 -32.67 11.84 -12.60
CA LYS A 163 -33.69 11.47 -13.58
C LYS A 163 -35.07 11.92 -13.07
N PRO A 164 -35.86 12.62 -13.90
CA PRO A 164 -37.19 13.05 -13.51
C PRO A 164 -38.07 11.82 -13.24
N VAL A 165 -38.89 11.91 -12.19
CA VAL A 165 -39.92 10.92 -11.93
C VAL A 165 -41.05 11.15 -12.93
N ILE A 166 -41.36 10.14 -13.74
CA ILE A 166 -42.49 10.17 -14.68
C ILE A 166 -43.73 9.67 -13.95
N LEU A 167 -44.72 10.54 -13.80
CA LEU A 167 -46.02 10.21 -13.21
C LEU A 167 -47.00 9.78 -14.30
N THR A 168 -47.82 8.78 -14.00
CA THR A 168 -48.98 8.45 -14.83
C THR A 168 -50.09 9.46 -14.63
N GLU A 169 -50.93 9.68 -15.64
CA GLU A 169 -52.06 10.63 -15.58
C GLU A 169 -52.98 10.35 -14.39
N GLU A 170 -53.24 9.07 -14.09
CA GLU A 170 -54.03 8.67 -12.93
C GLU A 170 -53.42 9.03 -11.56
N GLN A 171 -52.08 9.13 -11.48
CA GLN A 171 -51.38 9.55 -10.27
C GLN A 171 -51.40 11.07 -10.13
N ILE A 172 -51.31 11.79 -11.24
CA ILE A 172 -51.44 13.26 -11.27
C ILE A 172 -52.85 13.65 -10.82
N GLU A 173 -53.89 13.05 -11.40
CA GLU A 173 -55.28 13.33 -11.01
C GLU A 173 -55.58 12.99 -9.55
N ARG A 174 -55.00 11.90 -9.03
CA ARG A 174 -55.14 11.54 -7.61
C ARG A 174 -54.48 12.57 -6.71
N ALA A 175 -53.25 12.98 -7.02
CA ALA A 175 -52.55 14.01 -6.27
C ALA A 175 -53.29 15.35 -6.30
N GLU A 176 -53.80 15.78 -7.46
CA GLU A 176 -54.59 17.02 -7.59
C GLU A 176 -55.87 16.97 -6.76
N LYS A 177 -56.58 15.82 -6.74
CA LYS A 177 -57.78 15.63 -5.92
C LYS A 177 -57.46 15.68 -4.42
N GLU A 178 -56.35 15.07 -4.00
CA GLU A 178 -55.89 15.09 -2.60
C GLU A 178 -55.48 16.50 -2.16
N GLU A 179 -54.79 17.27 -3.01
CA GLU A 179 -54.44 18.67 -2.75
C GLU A 179 -55.69 19.55 -2.62
N GLN A 180 -56.67 19.39 -3.51
CA GLN A 180 -57.93 20.13 -3.46
C GLN A 180 -58.71 19.83 -2.17
N GLN A 181 -58.76 18.57 -1.73
CA GLN A 181 -59.42 18.18 -0.47
C GLN A 181 -58.71 18.76 0.76
N GLN A 182 -57.37 18.91 0.73
CA GLN A 182 -56.60 19.52 1.82
C GLN A 182 -56.74 21.06 1.87
N GLN A 183 -56.99 21.72 0.73
CA GLN A 183 -57.16 23.18 0.66
C GLN A 183 -58.57 23.66 1.03
N GLN A 184 -59.60 22.82 0.82
CA GLN A 184 -61.00 23.13 1.18
C GLN A 184 -61.24 23.53 2.65
N PRO A 185 -60.68 22.86 3.67
CA PRO A 185 -60.89 23.27 5.07
C PRO A 185 -60.24 24.62 5.43
N LEU A 186 -59.20 25.06 4.70
CA LEU A 186 -58.53 26.36 4.93
C LEU A 186 -59.29 27.55 4.32
N GLN A 187 -59.97 27.36 3.18
CA GLN A 187 -60.82 28.41 2.58
C GLN A 187 -62.15 28.56 3.32
N GLY A 188 -62.69 27.50 3.93
CA GLY A 188 -63.90 27.56 4.76
C GLY A 188 -63.72 28.30 6.09
N ALA A 189 -62.48 28.46 6.57
CA ALA A 189 -62.14 29.19 7.79
C ALA A 189 -61.77 30.67 7.56
N LEU A 190 -61.48 31.07 6.32
CA LEU A 190 -61.17 32.47 5.96
C LEU A 190 -62.39 33.27 5.47
N ASN A 191 -63.50 32.57 5.18
CA ASN A 191 -64.76 33.13 4.66
C ASN A 191 -65.90 33.12 5.70
N GLN A 192 -65.59 32.97 6.99
CA GLN A 192 -66.50 33.19 8.13
C GLN A 192 -65.98 34.36 8.98
#